data_AF-A0A8T0DG08-F1
#
_entry.id   AF-A0A8T0DG08-F1
#
_cell.length_a   1.000
_cell.length_b   1.000
_cell.length_c   1.000
_cell.angle_alpha   90.00
_cell.angle_beta   90.00
_cell.angle_gamma   90.00
#
_symmetry.space_group_name_H-M   'P 1'
#
loop_
_entity.id
_entity.type
_entity.pdbx_description
1 polymer ?
#
loop_
_entity_poly.entity_id
_entity_poly.type
_entity_poly.pdbx_seq_one_letter_code
_entity_poly.pdbx_strand_id
1 'polypeptide(L)'
;NSYWPLLTQLLAILLTSGFLFGGIRWIERANLFLVPLLLLIIVFTFVWSLTRDYAEIGIAYLFTPSWESFANPGLWIAAAGQNAFDTSCGMASLMTYATFMGRSASIVRYSVTIPLINNLVSFYASIMLFSTVFSTLITTNPTLTRTAILKLIQTAGPGSTGLTFTCFMVPIQTVMLLVWWIYEQIQHDPSWFKLSLSSLMGTLFEWLITLILLMLVNIIAVCLRRNVFVRIRTTGCDPHDPKTYENLDDITMEGIRFVNEF
;
A
#
# COMPACT_ATOMS: atom_id res chain seq x y z
N ASN A 1 -28.51 20.75 5.02
CA ASN A 1 -27.03 20.73 4.91
C ASN A 1 -26.42 20.37 6.24
N SER A 2 -25.62 19.30 6.28
CA SER A 2 -24.92 18.86 7.48
C SER A 2 -23.48 19.39 7.43
N TYR A 3 -23.07 20.18 8.41
CA TYR A 3 -21.69 20.69 8.49
C TYR A 3 -20.71 19.69 9.15
N TRP A 4 -21.23 18.57 9.68
CA TRP A 4 -20.44 17.53 10.33
C TRP A 4 -19.27 16.98 9.48
N PRO A 5 -19.41 16.71 8.16
CA PRO A 5 -18.29 16.24 7.33
C PRO A 5 -17.15 17.26 7.22
N LEU A 6 -17.46 18.56 7.19
CA LEU A 6 -16.45 19.63 7.15
C LEU A 6 -15.70 19.70 8.48
N LEU A 7 -16.43 19.62 9.60
CA LEU A 7 -15.82 19.62 10.94
C LEU A 7 -14.90 18.41 11.15
N THR A 8 -15.36 17.20 10.81
CA THR A 8 -14.54 15.98 10.98
C THR A 8 -13.32 15.99 10.05
N GLN A 9 -13.46 16.48 8.82
CA GLN A 9 -12.32 16.65 7.90
C GLN A 9 -11.29 17.67 8.42
N LEU A 10 -11.73 18.81 8.93
CA LEU A 10 -10.83 19.81 9.53
C LEU A 10 -10.08 19.24 10.74
N LEU A 11 -10.78 18.52 11.63
CA LEU A 11 -10.16 17.84 12.77
C LEU A 11 -9.13 16.79 12.33
N ALA A 12 -9.43 15.99 11.30
CA ALA A 12 -8.49 15.01 10.74
C ALA A 12 -7.24 15.67 10.14
N ILE A 13 -7.39 16.78 9.41
CA ILE A 13 -6.27 17.55 8.86
C ILE A 13 -5.40 18.14 9.99
N LEU A 14 -6.01 18.74 11.02
CA LEU A 14 -5.29 19.31 12.16
C LEU A 14 -4.53 18.22 12.94
N LEU A 15 -5.16 17.08 13.20
CA LEU A 15 -4.54 15.94 13.89
C LEU A 15 -3.34 15.39 13.09
N THR A 16 -3.50 15.19 11.78
CA THR A 16 -2.45 14.68 10.90
C THR A 16 -1.29 15.67 10.79
N SER A 17 -1.59 16.97 10.70
CA SER A 17 -0.61 18.06 10.76
C SER A 17 0.15 18.07 12.10
N GLY A 18 -0.55 17.78 13.21
CA GLY A 18 0.05 17.61 14.53
C GLY A 18 1.14 16.55 14.57
N PHE A 19 0.90 15.38 13.98
CA PHE A 19 1.90 14.30 13.87
C PHE A 19 3.07 14.67 12.95
N LEU A 20 2.85 15.47 11.90
CA LEU A 20 3.90 15.92 10.99
C LEU A 20 4.96 16.81 11.68
N PHE A 21 4.58 17.66 12.64
CA PHE A 21 5.54 18.48 13.41
C PHE A 21 6.53 17.63 14.23
N GLY A 22 6.12 16.44 14.67
CA GLY A 22 6.99 15.49 15.37
C GLY A 22 7.88 14.63 14.45
N GLY A 23 7.73 14.80 13.13
CA GLY A 23 8.46 14.06 12.11
C GLY A 23 8.26 12.54 12.19
N ILE A 24 9.20 11.80 11.59
CA ILE A 24 9.08 10.35 11.41
C ILE A 24 8.88 9.57 12.73
N ARG A 25 9.49 10.03 13.84
CA ARG A 25 9.37 9.38 15.16
C ARG A 25 7.96 9.40 15.73
N TRP A 26 7.17 10.44 15.45
CA TRP A 26 5.78 10.53 15.91
C TRP A 26 4.85 9.75 14.99
N ILE A 27 5.08 9.85 13.67
CA ILE A 27 4.35 9.08 12.65
C ILE A 27 4.53 7.57 12.87
N GLU A 28 5.76 7.11 13.14
CA GLU A 28 6.06 5.70 13.44
C GLU A 28 5.32 5.22 14.69
N ARG A 29 5.40 5.96 15.80
CA ARG A 29 4.68 5.63 17.06
C ARG A 29 3.16 5.60 16.86
N ALA A 30 2.62 6.53 16.09
CA ALA A 30 1.20 6.53 15.75
C ALA A 30 0.83 5.28 14.92
N ASN A 31 1.60 4.96 13.87
CA ASN A 31 1.34 3.81 13.01
C ASN A 31 1.50 2.46 13.72
N LEU A 32 2.45 2.34 14.66
CA LEU A 32 2.62 1.15 15.50
C LEU A 32 1.39 0.83 16.36
N PHE A 33 0.53 1.81 16.64
CA PHE A 33 -0.76 1.62 17.30
C PHE A 33 -1.93 1.55 16.32
N LEU A 34 -2.01 2.52 15.39
CA LEU A 34 -3.13 2.68 14.46
C LEU A 34 -3.26 1.53 13.46
N VAL A 35 -2.15 1.00 12.93
CA VAL A 35 -2.20 -0.08 11.92
C VAL A 35 -2.68 -1.41 12.53
N PRO A 36 -2.16 -1.87 13.70
CA PRO A 36 -2.73 -3.04 14.38
C PRO A 36 -4.17 -2.83 14.85
N LEU A 37 -4.53 -1.63 15.32
CA LEU A 37 -5.91 -1.30 15.71
C LEU A 37 -6.86 -1.39 14.52
N LEU A 38 -6.48 -0.84 13.36
CA LEU A 38 -7.26 -0.92 12.12
C LEU A 38 -7.45 -2.39 11.69
N LEU A 39 -6.40 -3.20 11.73
CA LEU A 39 -6.48 -4.63 11.41
C LEU A 39 -7.42 -5.37 12.37
N LEU A 40 -7.36 -5.08 13.68
CA LEU A 40 -8.27 -5.66 14.67
C LEU A 40 -9.72 -5.29 14.38
N ILE A 41 -10.00 -4.02 14.08
CA ILE A 41 -11.34 -3.54 13.70
C ILE A 41 -11.81 -4.30 12.46
N ILE A 42 -11.00 -4.39 11.40
CA ILE A 42 -11.36 -5.08 10.15
C ILE A 42 -11.68 -6.55 10.40
N VAL A 43 -10.88 -7.27 11.18
CA VAL A 43 -11.13 -8.68 11.51
C VAL A 43 -12.40 -8.83 12.35
N PHE A 44 -12.63 -7.95 13.33
CA PHE A 44 -13.84 -7.95 14.14
C PHE A 44 -15.10 -7.69 13.30
N THR A 45 -15.10 -6.64 12.46
CA THR A 45 -16.24 -6.28 11.61
C THR A 45 -16.47 -7.29 10.49
N PHE A 46 -15.41 -7.94 10.00
CA PHE A 46 -15.50 -9.08 9.09
C PHE A 46 -16.24 -10.25 9.76
N VAL A 47 -15.78 -10.74 10.92
CA VAL A 47 -16.47 -11.84 11.63
C VAL A 47 -17.91 -11.47 11.97
N TRP A 48 -18.15 -10.26 12.47
CA TRP A 48 -19.51 -9.76 12.73
C TRP A 48 -20.37 -9.75 11.46
N SER A 49 -19.84 -9.34 10.30
CA SER A 49 -20.58 -9.32 9.04
C SER A 49 -21.05 -10.69 8.57
N LEU A 50 -20.29 -11.75 8.89
CA LEU A 50 -20.66 -13.14 8.58
C LEU A 50 -21.78 -13.68 9.48
N THR A 51 -21.98 -13.09 10.68
CA THR A 51 -23.07 -13.46 11.61
C THR A 51 -24.41 -12.77 11.30
N ARG A 52 -24.49 -12.02 10.19
CA ARG A 52 -25.70 -11.29 9.79
C ARG A 52 -26.61 -12.17 8.93
N ASP A 53 -27.91 -12.08 9.17
CA ASP A 53 -28.92 -12.76 8.35
C ASP A 53 -28.78 -12.36 6.88
N TYR A 54 -28.88 -13.31 5.95
CA TYR A 54 -28.73 -13.13 4.51
C TYR A 54 -27.33 -12.72 4.02
N ALA A 55 -26.30 -12.75 4.88
CA ALA A 55 -24.91 -12.52 4.48
C ALA A 55 -24.45 -13.48 3.37
N GLU A 56 -24.89 -14.74 3.42
CA GLU A 56 -24.60 -15.78 2.46
C GLU A 56 -25.06 -15.43 1.03
N ILE A 57 -26.11 -14.61 0.87
CA ILE A 57 -26.59 -14.15 -0.43
C ILE A 57 -25.63 -13.11 -1.04
N GLY A 58 -25.03 -12.26 -0.21
CA GLY A 58 -23.98 -11.32 -0.61
C GLY A 58 -22.67 -12.03 -0.95
N ILE A 59 -22.27 -13.00 -0.13
CA ILE A 59 -21.08 -13.84 -0.35
C ILE A 59 -21.22 -14.63 -1.65
N ALA A 60 -22.34 -15.34 -1.84
CA ALA A 60 -22.61 -16.10 -3.05
C ALA A 60 -22.62 -15.21 -4.30
N TYR A 61 -23.06 -13.95 -4.19
CA TYR A 61 -22.95 -13.00 -5.30
C TYR A 61 -21.48 -12.68 -5.64
N LEU A 62 -20.68 -12.31 -4.63
CA LEU A 62 -19.27 -11.95 -4.81
C LEU A 62 -18.44 -13.07 -5.46
N PHE A 63 -18.75 -14.34 -5.14
CA PHE A 63 -18.07 -15.51 -5.69
C PHE A 63 -18.76 -16.16 -6.91
N THR A 64 -19.76 -15.52 -7.52
CA THR A 64 -20.35 -15.99 -8.79
C THR A 64 -19.74 -15.21 -9.98
N PRO A 65 -18.72 -15.74 -10.66
CA PRO A 65 -18.10 -15.05 -11.80
C PRO A 65 -19.02 -15.02 -13.03
N SER A 66 -19.12 -13.85 -13.66
CA SER A 66 -19.74 -13.69 -14.98
C SER A 66 -18.70 -13.95 -16.07
N TRP A 67 -18.62 -15.19 -16.55
CA TRP A 67 -17.59 -15.63 -17.51
C TRP A 67 -17.52 -14.79 -18.80
N GLU A 68 -18.67 -14.31 -19.29
CA GLU A 68 -18.77 -13.41 -20.43
C GLU A 68 -18.01 -12.09 -20.23
N SER A 69 -17.86 -11.62 -18.98
CA SER A 69 -17.18 -10.37 -18.68
C SER A 69 -15.67 -10.41 -18.97
N PHE A 70 -15.03 -11.59 -18.94
CA PHE A 70 -13.62 -11.73 -19.30
C PHE A 70 -13.34 -11.45 -20.78
N ALA A 71 -14.35 -11.55 -21.65
CA ALA A 71 -14.25 -11.18 -23.07
C ALA A 71 -14.25 -9.64 -23.30
N ASN A 72 -14.59 -8.84 -22.28
CA ASN A 72 -14.59 -7.38 -22.39
C ASN A 72 -13.21 -6.80 -22.05
N PRO A 73 -12.49 -6.15 -22.99
CA PRO A 73 -11.19 -5.53 -22.71
C PRO A 73 -11.24 -4.45 -21.62
N GLY A 74 -12.39 -3.77 -21.48
CA GLY A 74 -12.60 -2.76 -20.44
C GLY A 74 -12.51 -3.30 -19.02
N LEU A 75 -12.84 -4.59 -18.79
CA LEU A 75 -12.67 -5.24 -17.49
C LEU A 75 -11.19 -5.32 -17.11
N TRP A 76 -10.34 -5.72 -18.06
CA TRP A 76 -8.90 -5.85 -17.84
C TRP A 76 -8.22 -4.49 -17.63
N ILE A 77 -8.65 -3.46 -18.36
CA ILE A 77 -8.18 -2.07 -18.16
C ILE A 77 -8.58 -1.57 -16.78
N ALA A 78 -9.84 -1.79 -16.35
CA ALA A 78 -10.31 -1.40 -15.03
C ALA A 78 -9.58 -2.15 -13.90
N ALA A 79 -9.34 -3.45 -14.06
CA ALA A 79 -8.61 -4.24 -13.07
C ALA A 79 -7.12 -3.83 -12.96
N ALA A 80 -6.46 -3.59 -14.10
CA ALA A 80 -5.08 -3.09 -14.11
C ALA A 80 -4.97 -1.69 -13.50
N GLY A 81 -5.90 -0.79 -13.83
CA GLY A 81 -5.99 0.54 -13.23
C GLY A 81 -6.21 0.48 -11.72
N GLN A 82 -7.17 -0.33 -11.24
CA GLN A 82 -7.43 -0.51 -9.82
C GLN A 82 -6.18 -1.01 -9.08
N ASN A 83 -5.48 -2.02 -9.60
CA ASN A 83 -4.26 -2.55 -8.98
C ASN A 83 -3.12 -1.51 -8.94
N ALA A 84 -2.97 -0.71 -10.00
CA ALA A 84 -1.98 0.38 -10.04
C ALA A 84 -2.28 1.49 -9.01
N PHE A 85 -3.56 1.87 -8.84
CA PHE A 85 -3.97 2.84 -7.82
C PHE A 85 -3.85 2.27 -6.40
N ASP A 86 -4.30 1.04 -6.17
CA ASP A 86 -4.29 0.35 -4.87
C ASP A 86 -2.85 0.17 -4.34
N THR A 87 -1.90 -0.10 -5.22
CA THR A 87 -0.46 -0.17 -4.88
C THR A 87 0.27 1.19 -4.92
N SER A 88 -0.42 2.28 -5.28
CA SER A 88 0.18 3.62 -5.50
C SER A 88 1.39 3.58 -6.46
N CYS A 89 1.29 2.77 -7.51
CA CYS A 89 2.37 2.53 -8.46
C CYS A 89 2.80 3.84 -9.14
N GLY A 90 4.10 4.15 -9.09
CA GLY A 90 4.67 5.38 -9.65
C GLY A 90 4.56 6.63 -8.77
N MET A 91 3.85 6.60 -7.64
CA MET A 91 3.67 7.78 -6.75
C MET A 91 4.85 8.01 -5.77
N ALA A 92 5.98 7.34 -5.98
CA ALA A 92 7.20 7.37 -5.15
C ALA A 92 7.03 7.05 -3.64
N SER A 93 5.83 6.79 -3.13
CA SER A 93 5.57 6.67 -1.68
C SER A 93 6.35 5.52 -1.03
N LEU A 94 6.43 4.37 -1.70
CA LEU A 94 7.26 3.24 -1.25
C LEU A 94 8.77 3.53 -1.37
N MET A 95 9.19 4.39 -2.30
CA MET A 95 10.59 4.83 -2.42
C MET A 95 10.97 5.75 -1.25
N THR A 96 10.08 6.65 -0.84
CA THR A 96 10.25 7.46 0.38
C THR A 96 10.37 6.60 1.64
N TYR A 97 9.62 5.50 1.75
CA TYR A 97 9.84 4.56 2.86
C TYR A 97 11.16 3.80 2.73
N ALA A 98 11.58 3.42 1.52
CA ALA A 98 12.82 2.69 1.28
C ALA A 98 14.08 3.48 1.68
N THR A 99 14.09 4.82 1.62
CA THR A 99 15.24 5.63 2.08
C THR A 99 15.46 5.57 3.60
N PHE A 100 14.43 5.21 4.38
CA PHE A 100 14.52 5.00 5.83
C PHE A 100 14.75 3.52 6.22
N MET A 101 14.78 2.60 5.26
CA MET A 101 14.99 1.18 5.55
C MET A 101 16.49 0.88 5.77
N GLY A 102 16.82 0.19 6.87
CA GLY A 102 18.18 -0.27 7.11
C GLY A 102 18.68 -1.24 6.04
N ARG A 103 19.99 -1.24 5.76
CA ARG A 103 20.61 -2.07 4.68
C ARG A 103 20.37 -3.58 4.80
N SER A 104 19.96 -4.08 5.98
CA SER A 104 19.58 -5.48 6.23
C SER A 104 18.12 -5.81 5.85
N ALA A 105 17.30 -4.81 5.51
CA ALA A 105 15.91 -5.01 5.14
C ALA A 105 15.79 -5.54 3.70
N SER A 106 15.18 -6.71 3.55
CA SER A 106 15.03 -7.36 2.24
C SER A 106 13.94 -6.66 1.40
N ILE A 107 14.33 -5.66 0.61
CA ILE A 107 13.43 -4.87 -0.26
C ILE A 107 12.53 -5.79 -1.11
N VAL A 108 13.08 -6.83 -1.73
CA VAL A 108 12.33 -7.82 -2.54
C VAL A 108 11.25 -8.56 -1.73
N ARG A 109 11.50 -8.80 -0.45
CA ARG A 109 10.51 -9.45 0.43
C ARG A 109 9.36 -8.48 0.74
N TYR A 110 9.69 -7.22 1.06
CA TYR A 110 8.69 -6.20 1.38
C TYR A 110 7.85 -5.81 0.14
N SER A 111 8.47 -5.68 -1.04
CA SER A 111 7.77 -5.34 -2.29
C SER A 111 6.77 -6.41 -2.74
N VAL A 112 6.94 -7.67 -2.33
CA VAL A 112 5.93 -8.73 -2.54
C VAL A 112 4.95 -8.83 -1.36
N THR A 113 5.44 -8.73 -0.13
CA THR A 113 4.62 -8.95 1.08
C THR A 113 3.60 -7.84 1.29
N ILE A 114 3.98 -6.57 1.07
CA ILE A 114 3.10 -5.42 1.32
C ILE A 114 1.88 -5.42 0.37
N PRO A 115 2.02 -5.51 -0.97
CA PRO A 115 0.87 -5.61 -1.87
C PRO A 115 0.02 -6.87 -1.65
N LEU A 116 0.63 -7.98 -1.26
CA LEU A 116 -0.11 -9.21 -0.96
C LEU A 116 -1.00 -9.03 0.28
N ILE A 117 -0.49 -8.42 1.35
CA ILE A 117 -1.29 -8.08 2.54
C ILE A 117 -2.38 -7.06 2.18
N ASN A 118 -2.07 -6.05 1.36
CA ASN A 118 -3.06 -5.06 0.90
C ASN A 118 -4.23 -5.73 0.18
N ASN A 119 -3.94 -6.61 -0.79
CA ASN A 119 -4.95 -7.38 -1.51
C ASN A 119 -5.79 -8.29 -0.59
N LEU A 120 -5.18 -8.90 0.44
CA LEU A 120 -5.93 -9.67 1.44
C LEU A 120 -6.88 -8.79 2.26
N VAL A 121 -6.46 -7.60 2.67
CA VAL A 121 -7.32 -6.64 3.38
C VAL A 121 -8.46 -6.16 2.49
N SER A 122 -8.19 -5.81 1.23
CA SER A 122 -9.21 -5.45 0.23
C SER A 122 -10.20 -6.60 -0.03
N PHE A 123 -9.75 -7.86 0.01
CA PHE A 123 -10.60 -9.05 -0.10
C PHE A 123 -11.51 -9.22 1.13
N TYR A 124 -10.99 -9.11 2.35
CA TYR A 124 -11.79 -9.12 3.58
C TYR A 124 -12.84 -7.99 3.60
N ALA A 125 -12.43 -6.78 3.20
CA ALA A 125 -13.32 -5.62 3.09
C ALA A 125 -14.43 -5.85 2.05
N SER A 126 -14.13 -6.50 0.93
CA SER A 126 -15.11 -6.86 -0.10
C SER A 126 -16.16 -7.84 0.44
N ILE A 127 -15.75 -8.93 1.09
CA ILE A 127 -16.68 -9.90 1.69
C ILE A 127 -17.57 -9.21 2.74
N MET A 128 -16.96 -8.39 3.60
CA MET A 128 -17.67 -7.63 4.64
C MET A 128 -18.72 -6.68 4.04
N LEU A 129 -18.36 -5.93 2.99
CA LEU A 129 -19.26 -5.00 2.30
C LEU A 129 -20.44 -5.76 1.67
N PHE A 130 -20.18 -6.81 0.90
CA PHE A 130 -21.26 -7.57 0.26
C PHE A 130 -22.18 -8.25 1.28
N SER A 131 -21.63 -8.80 2.36
CA SER A 131 -22.40 -9.42 3.44
C SER A 131 -23.31 -8.40 4.16
N THR A 132 -22.75 -7.27 4.60
CA THR A 132 -23.50 -6.23 5.34
C THR A 132 -24.54 -5.53 4.49
N VAL A 133 -24.23 -5.19 3.23
CA VAL A 133 -25.15 -4.47 2.33
C VAL A 133 -26.33 -5.36 1.92
N PHE A 134 -26.08 -6.62 1.55
CA PHE A 134 -27.17 -7.55 1.21
C PHE A 134 -28.05 -7.84 2.42
N SER A 135 -27.45 -8.14 3.59
CA SER A 135 -28.19 -8.32 4.84
C SER A 135 -29.11 -7.13 5.12
N THR A 136 -28.55 -5.91 5.14
CA THR A 136 -29.29 -4.70 5.49
C THR A 136 -30.42 -4.39 4.50
N LEU A 137 -30.16 -4.50 3.19
CA LEU A 137 -31.16 -4.17 2.18
C LEU A 137 -32.29 -5.21 2.07
N ILE A 138 -31.98 -6.50 2.23
CA ILE A 138 -32.99 -7.57 2.24
C ILE A 138 -33.85 -7.47 3.51
N THR A 139 -33.25 -7.24 4.69
CA THR A 139 -33.99 -7.08 5.95
C THR A 139 -34.88 -5.83 5.96
N THR A 140 -34.41 -4.71 5.39
CA THR A 140 -35.19 -3.45 5.36
C THR A 140 -36.24 -3.41 4.25
N ASN A 141 -35.99 -4.08 3.12
CA ASN A 141 -36.86 -4.04 1.94
C ASN A 141 -36.91 -5.43 1.26
N PRO A 142 -37.69 -6.39 1.79
CA PRO A 142 -37.69 -7.78 1.32
C PRO A 142 -38.21 -8.00 -0.12
N THR A 143 -38.72 -6.94 -0.77
CA THR A 143 -39.13 -6.94 -2.18
C THR A 143 -38.00 -6.57 -3.15
N LEU A 144 -36.80 -6.22 -2.66
CA LEU A 144 -35.67 -5.86 -3.53
C LEU A 144 -35.03 -7.08 -4.21
N THR A 145 -35.13 -7.14 -5.53
CA THR A 145 -34.36 -8.07 -6.36
C THR A 145 -32.85 -7.81 -6.21
N ARG A 146 -32.02 -8.86 -6.29
CA ARG A 146 -30.54 -8.76 -6.33
C ARG A 146 -30.03 -7.70 -7.31
N THR A 147 -30.62 -7.58 -8.51
CA THR A 147 -30.25 -6.55 -9.50
C THR A 147 -30.56 -5.12 -9.03
N ALA A 148 -31.62 -4.91 -8.25
CA ALA A 148 -31.94 -3.63 -7.63
C ALA A 148 -30.94 -3.28 -6.52
N ILE A 149 -30.53 -4.27 -5.69
CA ILE A 149 -29.46 -4.11 -4.70
C ILE A 149 -28.13 -3.69 -5.36
N LEU A 150 -27.76 -4.34 -6.47
CA LEU A 150 -26.53 -4.00 -7.21
C LEU A 150 -26.61 -2.61 -7.84
N LYS A 151 -27.76 -2.27 -8.43
CA LYS A 151 -28.01 -0.92 -8.93
C LYS A 151 -27.91 0.10 -7.79
N LEU A 152 -28.45 -0.19 -6.61
CA LEU A 152 -28.30 0.66 -5.42
C LEU A 152 -26.83 0.76 -4.96
N ILE A 153 -26.04 -0.30 -4.98
CA ILE A 153 -24.59 -0.20 -4.69
C ILE A 153 -23.89 0.75 -5.69
N GLN A 154 -24.28 0.70 -6.97
CA GLN A 154 -23.75 1.56 -8.04
C GLN A 154 -24.32 3.00 -8.00
N THR A 155 -25.56 3.21 -7.56
CA THR A 155 -26.28 4.50 -7.59
C THR A 155 -26.54 5.13 -6.23
N ALA A 156 -26.14 4.54 -5.11
CA ALA A 156 -26.13 5.17 -3.78
C ALA A 156 -24.99 6.21 -3.60
N GLY A 157 -24.34 6.57 -4.71
CA GLY A 157 -23.37 7.66 -4.84
C GLY A 157 -23.82 9.10 -4.49
N PRO A 158 -25.10 9.48 -4.22
CA PRO A 158 -25.41 10.81 -3.67
C PRO A 158 -24.97 10.97 -2.22
N GLY A 159 -24.88 9.86 -1.46
CA GLY A 159 -24.42 9.84 -0.07
C GLY A 159 -22.90 9.79 0.07
N SER A 160 -22.15 9.65 -1.04
CA SER A 160 -20.70 9.47 -1.00
C SER A 160 -19.94 10.79 -1.11
N THR A 161 -20.16 11.68 -0.12
CA THR A 161 -19.37 12.91 0.02
C THR A 161 -17.87 12.64 0.13
N GLY A 162 -17.49 11.46 0.65
CA GLY A 162 -16.12 10.93 0.61
C GLY A 162 -15.60 10.74 -0.81
N LEU A 163 -16.26 9.95 -1.67
CA LEU A 163 -15.79 9.79 -3.06
C LEU A 163 -15.88 11.09 -3.86
N THR A 164 -16.85 11.97 -3.63
CA THR A 164 -16.89 13.28 -4.29
C THR A 164 -15.65 14.11 -3.92
N PHE A 165 -15.25 14.11 -2.65
CA PHE A 165 -14.00 14.74 -2.22
C PHE A 165 -12.77 14.08 -2.87
N THR A 166 -12.69 12.75 -2.89
CA THR A 166 -11.63 11.99 -3.59
C THR A 166 -11.56 12.35 -5.08
N CYS A 167 -12.69 12.41 -5.77
CA CYS A 167 -12.80 12.72 -7.21
C CYS A 167 -12.33 14.12 -7.59
N PHE A 168 -12.35 15.09 -6.67
CA PHE A 168 -11.78 16.43 -6.93
C PHE A 168 -10.38 16.59 -6.33
N MET A 169 -10.16 16.13 -5.10
CA MET A 169 -8.89 16.36 -4.41
C MET A 169 -7.76 15.46 -4.89
N VAL A 170 -8.02 14.20 -5.29
CA VAL A 170 -6.96 13.31 -5.81
C VAL A 170 -6.43 13.79 -7.18
N PRO A 171 -7.25 14.24 -8.15
CA PRO A 171 -6.73 14.88 -9.35
C PRO A 171 -5.93 16.15 -9.05
N ILE A 172 -6.38 17.00 -8.13
CA ILE A 172 -5.64 18.21 -7.71
C ILE A 172 -4.29 17.82 -7.08
N GLN A 173 -4.26 16.85 -6.17
CA GLN A 173 -3.04 16.33 -5.56
C GLN A 173 -2.11 15.71 -6.61
N THR A 174 -2.64 14.96 -7.57
CA THR A 174 -1.87 14.37 -8.69
C THR A 174 -1.21 15.47 -9.52
N VAL A 175 -1.95 16.53 -9.87
CA VAL A 175 -1.39 17.69 -10.59
C VAL A 175 -0.35 18.41 -9.74
N MET A 176 -0.57 18.62 -8.44
CA MET A 176 0.42 19.24 -7.55
C MET A 176 1.70 18.41 -7.43
N LEU A 177 1.60 17.08 -7.31
CA LEU A 177 2.75 16.17 -7.27
C LEU A 177 3.51 16.18 -8.61
N LEU A 178 2.80 16.17 -9.75
CA LEU A 178 3.44 16.28 -11.08
C LEU A 178 4.15 17.62 -11.26
N VAL A 179 3.54 18.73 -10.83
CA VAL A 179 4.16 20.07 -10.88
C VAL A 179 5.39 20.15 -9.96
N TRP A 180 5.32 19.58 -8.76
CA TRP A 180 6.48 19.50 -7.85
C TRP A 180 7.60 18.63 -8.44
N TRP A 181 7.27 17.45 -8.98
CA TRP A 181 8.26 16.58 -9.61
C TRP A 181 8.93 17.27 -10.81
N ILE A 182 8.17 17.93 -11.68
CA ILE A 182 8.73 18.76 -12.76
C ILE A 182 9.67 19.82 -12.16
N TYR A 183 9.21 20.61 -11.18
CA TYR A 183 10.02 21.64 -10.54
C TYR A 183 11.34 21.11 -9.94
N GLU A 184 11.33 19.95 -9.30
CA GLU A 184 12.54 19.30 -8.78
C GLU A 184 13.50 18.93 -9.92
N GLN A 185 12.99 18.38 -11.03
CA GLN A 185 13.79 18.07 -12.22
C GLN A 185 14.38 19.34 -12.85
N ILE A 186 13.65 20.46 -12.90
CA ILE A 186 14.20 21.77 -13.36
C ILE A 186 15.36 22.24 -12.47
N GLN A 187 15.23 22.08 -11.15
CA GLN A 187 16.23 22.52 -10.18
C GLN A 187 17.50 21.66 -10.20
N HIS A 188 17.36 20.34 -10.38
CA HIS A 188 18.50 19.42 -10.39
C HIS A 188 19.19 19.29 -11.76
N ASP A 189 18.45 19.40 -12.87
CA ASP A 189 19.01 19.33 -14.22
C ASP A 189 18.60 20.55 -15.08
N PRO A 190 19.50 21.53 -15.29
CA PRO A 190 19.24 22.71 -16.11
C PRO A 190 18.90 22.39 -17.59
N SER A 191 19.06 21.14 -18.03
CA SER A 191 18.81 20.68 -19.40
C SER A 191 17.59 19.77 -19.55
N TRP A 192 16.79 19.58 -18.48
CA TRP A 192 15.60 18.70 -18.38
C TRP A 192 14.64 18.71 -19.59
N PHE A 193 14.50 19.85 -20.28
CA PHE A 193 13.59 20.03 -21.42
C PHE A 193 14.12 19.44 -22.74
N LYS A 194 15.38 18.99 -22.79
CA LYS A 194 15.94 18.30 -23.95
C LYS A 194 15.55 16.82 -23.91
N LEU A 195 14.30 16.53 -24.26
CA LEU A 195 13.82 15.18 -24.61
C LEU A 195 14.55 14.68 -25.87
N SER A 196 15.79 14.24 -25.68
CA SER A 196 16.58 13.59 -26.72
C SER A 196 16.02 12.20 -26.99
N LEU A 197 16.10 11.75 -28.26
CA LEU A 197 15.87 10.34 -28.58
C LEU A 197 16.76 9.43 -27.74
N SER A 198 17.98 9.89 -27.40
CA SER A 198 18.93 9.23 -26.51
C SER A 198 18.37 9.02 -25.10
N SER A 199 17.65 9.99 -24.54
CA SER A 199 17.12 9.91 -23.18
C SER A 199 15.91 8.98 -23.10
N LEU A 200 15.00 9.07 -24.08
CA LEU A 200 13.86 8.15 -24.18
C LEU A 200 14.30 6.71 -24.45
N MET A 201 15.26 6.52 -25.36
CA MET A 201 15.87 5.21 -25.59
C MET A 201 16.66 4.73 -24.37
N GLY A 202 17.35 5.62 -23.66
CA GLY A 202 18.06 5.32 -22.42
C GLY A 202 17.12 4.76 -21.35
N THR A 203 16.04 5.47 -21.01
CA THR A 203 15.04 4.99 -20.06
C THR A 203 14.45 3.64 -20.51
N LEU A 204 14.01 3.51 -21.78
CA LEU A 204 13.44 2.25 -22.26
C LEU A 204 14.44 1.08 -22.24
N PHE A 205 15.73 1.35 -22.51
CA PHE A 205 16.81 0.37 -22.50
C PHE A 205 17.22 -0.03 -21.08
N GLU A 206 17.28 0.91 -20.13
CA GLU A 206 17.55 0.65 -18.71
C GLU A 206 16.45 -0.21 -18.08
N TRP A 207 15.18 0.10 -18.35
CA TRP A 207 14.05 -0.72 -17.88
C TRP A 207 14.03 -2.10 -18.56
N LEU A 208 14.40 -2.20 -19.84
CA LEU A 208 14.54 -3.49 -20.54
C LEU A 208 15.70 -4.35 -19.98
N ILE A 209 16.87 -3.76 -19.73
CA ILE A 209 18.00 -4.43 -19.08
C ILE A 209 17.61 -4.91 -17.69
N THR A 210 16.94 -4.07 -16.90
CA THR A 210 16.48 -4.41 -15.55
C THR A 210 15.52 -5.61 -15.61
N LEU A 211 14.60 -5.64 -16.57
CA LEU A 211 13.68 -6.75 -16.81
C LEU A 211 14.43 -8.05 -17.17
N ILE A 212 15.39 -7.97 -18.09
CA ILE A 212 16.20 -9.13 -18.53
C ILE A 212 17.08 -9.66 -17.41
N LEU A 213 17.70 -8.77 -16.62
CA LEU A 213 18.59 -9.14 -15.51
C LEU A 213 17.78 -9.75 -14.35
N LEU A 214 16.58 -9.26 -14.07
CA LEU A 214 15.62 -9.91 -13.16
C LEU A 214 15.23 -11.31 -13.66
N MET A 215 14.92 -11.48 -14.95
CA MET A 215 14.62 -12.80 -15.50
C MET A 215 15.83 -13.75 -15.42
N LEU A 216 17.03 -13.28 -15.75
CA LEU A 216 18.26 -14.08 -15.64
C LEU A 216 18.54 -14.48 -14.20
N VAL A 217 18.49 -13.55 -13.24
CA VAL A 217 18.68 -13.86 -11.81
C VAL A 217 17.60 -14.82 -11.31
N ASN A 218 16.35 -14.67 -11.74
CA ASN A 218 15.27 -15.60 -11.38
C ASN A 218 15.48 -17.00 -11.99
N ILE A 219 15.85 -17.10 -13.27
CA ILE A 219 16.17 -18.37 -13.94
C ILE A 219 17.39 -19.03 -13.29
N ILE A 220 18.45 -18.27 -13.01
CA ILE A 220 19.66 -18.73 -12.31
C ILE A 220 19.29 -19.24 -10.91
N ALA A 221 18.51 -18.49 -10.12
CA ALA A 221 18.09 -18.90 -8.78
C ALA A 221 17.20 -20.16 -8.79
N VAL A 222 16.31 -20.29 -9.78
CA VAL A 222 15.46 -21.48 -9.98
C VAL A 222 16.29 -22.70 -10.42
N CYS A 223 17.24 -22.52 -11.35
CA CYS A 223 18.09 -23.59 -11.86
C CYS A 223 19.17 -24.06 -10.87
N LEU A 224 19.71 -23.18 -10.03
CA LEU A 224 20.82 -23.51 -9.10
C LEU A 224 20.38 -24.11 -7.75
N ARG A 225 19.07 -24.13 -7.45
CA ARG A 225 18.38 -24.82 -6.34
C ARG A 225 19.29 -25.31 -5.19
N ARG A 226 19.93 -24.37 -4.48
CA ARG A 226 20.83 -24.64 -3.35
C ARG A 226 20.55 -23.72 -2.16
N ASN A 227 20.88 -24.23 -0.97
CA ASN A 227 20.56 -23.64 0.34
C ASN A 227 21.48 -22.44 0.65
N VAL A 228 21.19 -21.26 0.09
CA VAL A 228 22.06 -20.06 0.17
C VAL A 228 21.97 -19.30 1.50
N PHE A 229 20.93 -19.52 2.32
CA PHE A 229 20.75 -18.78 3.57
C PHE A 229 21.59 -19.32 4.74
N VAL A 230 22.77 -18.74 4.95
CA VAL A 230 23.54 -18.83 6.21
C VAL A 230 23.14 -17.66 7.14
N ARG A 231 23.26 -17.85 8.47
CA ARG A 231 22.66 -17.00 9.53
C ARG A 231 23.74 -16.45 10.49
N ILE A 232 23.45 -15.36 11.23
CA ILE A 232 24.18 -14.81 12.43
C ILE A 232 25.46 -13.97 12.08
N ARG A 233 25.84 -12.83 12.73
CA ARG A 233 25.29 -12.06 13.88
C ARG A 233 25.16 -10.50 13.69
N THR A 234 26.08 -9.68 14.23
CA THR A 234 25.94 -8.24 14.60
C THR A 234 27.29 -7.53 14.87
N THR A 235 27.57 -6.37 14.25
CA THR A 235 28.20 -5.09 14.75
C THR A 235 28.68 -4.24 13.54
N GLY A 236 28.90 -2.92 13.67
CA GLY A 236 29.44 -2.09 12.56
C GLY A 236 29.68 -0.60 12.88
N CYS A 237 30.71 -0.02 12.26
CA CYS A 237 31.22 1.34 12.46
C CYS A 237 30.68 2.39 11.46
N ASP A 238 30.94 3.67 11.72
CA ASP A 238 30.56 4.80 10.86
C ASP A 238 31.51 4.92 9.65
N PRO A 239 31.01 4.99 8.40
CA PRO A 239 31.85 5.12 7.21
C PRO A 239 32.43 6.54 6.97
N HIS A 240 32.11 7.54 7.80
CA HIS A 240 32.56 8.93 7.61
C HIS A 240 33.53 9.46 8.68
N ASP A 241 33.84 8.69 9.74
CA ASP A 241 34.88 9.03 10.73
C ASP A 241 36.00 7.96 10.75
N PRO A 242 37.22 8.26 10.25
CA PRO A 242 38.37 7.36 10.30
C PRO A 242 38.73 6.86 11.71
N LYS A 243 38.33 7.57 12.77
CA LYS A 243 38.68 7.22 14.16
C LYS A 243 37.88 6.04 14.72
N THR A 244 36.79 5.62 14.08
CA THR A 244 36.07 4.41 14.50
C THR A 244 36.79 3.09 14.15
N TYR A 245 37.93 3.17 13.47
CA TYR A 245 38.73 2.01 13.07
C TYR A 245 39.97 1.77 13.96
N GLU A 246 40.35 2.71 14.83
CA GLU A 246 41.60 2.63 15.61
C GLU A 246 41.46 1.97 17.00
N ASN A 247 40.25 1.90 17.58
CA ASN A 247 40.00 1.38 18.93
C ASN A 247 39.39 -0.05 18.96
N LEU A 248 39.93 -0.96 18.15
CA LEU A 248 39.41 -2.35 18.05
C LEU A 248 40.14 -3.38 18.93
N ASP A 249 41.31 -3.04 19.49
CA ASP A 249 42.12 -3.97 20.28
C ASP A 249 41.70 -4.07 21.78
N ASP A 250 40.88 -3.15 22.29
CA ASP A 250 40.62 -2.96 23.73
C ASP A 250 39.25 -3.46 24.24
N ILE A 251 38.40 -4.09 23.40
CA ILE A 251 37.08 -4.59 23.84
C ILE A 251 37.19 -6.03 24.38
N THR A 252 37.78 -6.17 25.57
CA THR A 252 37.67 -7.40 26.38
C THR A 252 36.22 -7.63 26.79
N MET A 253 35.67 -8.83 26.52
CA MET A 253 34.28 -9.16 26.86
C MET A 253 34.10 -9.45 28.36
N GLU A 254 33.75 -8.43 29.13
CA GLU A 254 33.14 -8.59 30.47
C GLU A 254 31.70 -8.06 30.48
N GLY A 255 30.80 -8.76 31.20
CA GLY A 255 29.64 -8.10 31.81
C GLY A 255 28.21 -8.56 31.45
N ILE A 256 27.96 -9.40 30.44
CA ILE A 256 26.58 -9.78 30.06
C ILE A 256 26.29 -11.27 30.29
N ARG A 257 25.81 -11.61 31.49
CA ARG A 257 25.04 -12.85 31.73
C ARG A 257 23.59 -12.63 31.35
N PHE A 258 23.06 -13.46 30.45
CA PHE A 258 21.62 -13.59 30.27
C PHE A 258 21.06 -14.52 31.37
N VAL A 259 20.23 -13.97 32.25
CA VAL A 259 19.40 -14.77 33.15
C VAL A 259 18.15 -15.16 32.36
N ASN A 260 17.99 -16.45 32.10
CA ASN A 260 16.70 -17.00 31.69
C ASN A 260 15.80 -17.07 32.93
N GLU A 261 14.55 -16.61 32.84
CA GLU A 261 13.41 -17.23 33.52
C GLU A 261 12.09 -16.75 32.90
N PHE A 262 11.29 -17.73 32.47
CA PHE A 262 9.87 -17.74 32.04
C PHE A 262 9.31 -16.63 31.13
#